data_AF-A0A2T3A1K4-F1
#
_entry.id   AF-A0A2T3A1K4-F1
#
_cell.length_a   1.000
_cell.length_b   1.000
_cell.length_c   1.000
_cell.angle_alpha   90.00
_cell.angle_beta   90.00
_cell.angle_gamma   90.00
#
_symmetry.space_group_name_H-M   'P 1'
#
loop_
_entity.id
_entity.type
_entity.pdbx_description
1 polymer ?
#
loop_
_entity_poly.entity_id
_entity_poly.type
_entity_poly.pdbx_seq_one_letter_code
_entity_poly.pdbx_strand_id
1 'polypeptide(L)'
;MRQQAWYTGRFATFGMSYLGYTQWSIMAARYDSPRYNYSDAEKRAAAREHAAAVVLVGPHNFADLVWGTGAMWLAAVDWAGATQTMGQKGIARAMWDMVQLTRNPDGDVETKRGVPLLTAVERRFEEGSTLAWLREHVKGSREQIQGERAREYWRRMDQSRALETTEVPVLLVGGWVDVFVRETVKQWRRLDERGVTVGLTMGGRSHADADQDMREMFDWFETHLAQKPDAKRRPARARVQVMTTGPDANKDEWKWFSSWPPANIQPVHLGLAADGQLLFPSDTPSQTKTTTDTASFTFDPHHPTPTYGGDLLFGGGYVDDSALADRSDVLAFTTPPLSRSVEIHGRPRIELLHRSDNPHVDLFIRLCGVEFKSGTAVSRNICQAYQRLDPQRGVGASGGGKTTVKVVLELSDCAHRFHAGTAIRVVVAGGNFPHYSVNLGTGEAQATGTVMRPATHTVVLGEKEGSRLVLPVLTVE
;
A
#
# COMPACT_ATOMS: atom_id res chain seq x y z
N MET A 1 -34.45 8.44 -4.04
CA MET A 1 -34.73 7.28 -4.91
C MET A 1 -36.16 6.78 -4.77
N ARG A 2 -36.61 6.31 -3.60
CA ARG A 2 -37.97 5.75 -3.41
C ARG A 2 -39.13 6.65 -3.85
N GLN A 3 -38.95 7.96 -3.90
CA GLN A 3 -39.94 8.93 -4.38
C GLN A 3 -39.96 9.11 -5.92
N GLN A 4 -39.06 8.44 -6.65
CA GLN A 4 -38.86 8.64 -8.07
C GLN A 4 -39.53 7.52 -8.88
N ALA A 5 -40.26 7.87 -9.94
CA ALA A 5 -41.00 6.91 -10.75
C ALA A 5 -40.10 5.89 -11.49
N TRP A 6 -38.84 6.24 -11.73
CA TRP A 6 -37.85 5.35 -12.37
C TRP A 6 -37.22 4.34 -11.41
N TYR A 7 -37.45 4.44 -10.11
CA TYR A 7 -36.81 3.58 -9.13
C TYR A 7 -37.52 2.22 -9.04
N THR A 8 -36.83 1.16 -9.41
CA THR A 8 -37.37 -0.21 -9.47
C THR A 8 -37.27 -0.96 -8.15
N GLY A 9 -36.89 -0.29 -7.05
CA GLY A 9 -36.66 -0.95 -5.77
C GLY A 9 -35.31 -1.65 -5.65
N ARG A 10 -34.43 -1.54 -6.64
CA ARG A 10 -33.05 -2.04 -6.59
C ARG A 10 -32.09 -1.04 -7.24
N PHE A 11 -30.87 -0.99 -6.75
CA PHE A 11 -29.79 -0.22 -7.35
C PHE A 11 -28.44 -0.92 -7.14
N ALA A 12 -27.49 -0.60 -8.01
CA ALA A 12 -26.09 -0.94 -7.83
C ALA A 12 -25.25 0.33 -7.78
N THR A 13 -24.02 0.20 -7.29
CA THR A 13 -23.10 1.33 -7.17
C THR A 13 -21.74 0.99 -7.76
N PHE A 14 -21.16 1.94 -8.49
CA PHE A 14 -19.80 1.88 -9.00
C PHE A 14 -19.03 3.11 -8.55
N GLY A 15 -17.77 2.94 -8.17
CA GLY A 15 -16.86 4.05 -7.86
C GLY A 15 -15.42 3.68 -8.10
N MET A 16 -14.70 4.55 -8.79
CA MET A 16 -13.25 4.47 -8.98
C MET A 16 -12.54 5.42 -8.02
N SER A 17 -11.37 5.02 -7.50
CA SER A 17 -10.53 5.90 -6.67
C SER A 17 -11.28 6.38 -5.43
N TYR A 18 -11.16 7.66 -5.07
CA TYR A 18 -11.89 8.27 -3.96
C TYR A 18 -13.42 8.16 -4.09
N LEU A 19 -13.98 7.96 -5.30
CA LEU A 19 -15.41 7.69 -5.44
C LEU A 19 -15.77 6.32 -4.87
N GLY A 20 -14.85 5.35 -4.90
CA GLY A 20 -14.87 4.03 -4.25
C GLY A 20 -15.26 4.09 -2.76
N TYR A 21 -14.80 5.14 -2.08
CA TYR A 21 -15.14 5.43 -0.68
C TYR A 21 -16.64 5.69 -0.48
N THR A 22 -17.33 6.22 -1.49
CA THR A 22 -18.76 6.50 -1.42
C THR A 22 -19.57 5.20 -1.31
N GLN A 23 -19.13 4.13 -1.99
CA GLN A 23 -19.81 2.82 -1.91
C GLN A 23 -19.67 2.24 -0.51
N TRP A 24 -18.48 2.31 0.09
CA TRP A 24 -18.26 1.90 1.48
C TRP A 24 -19.06 2.75 2.46
N SER A 25 -19.11 4.06 2.26
CA SER A 25 -19.90 4.99 3.08
C SER A 25 -21.40 4.69 3.02
N ILE A 26 -21.93 4.40 1.82
CA ILE A 26 -23.33 3.99 1.63
C ILE A 26 -23.62 2.68 2.37
N MET A 27 -22.70 1.71 2.31
CA MET A 27 -22.86 0.44 3.00
C MET A 27 -22.74 0.58 4.53
N ALA A 28 -21.83 1.41 5.03
CA ALA A 28 -21.64 1.69 6.46
C ALA A 28 -22.82 2.49 7.07
N ALA A 29 -23.23 3.58 6.42
CA ALA A 29 -24.24 4.51 6.94
C ALA A 29 -25.60 3.84 7.21
N ARG A 30 -25.91 2.74 6.50
CA ARG A 30 -27.12 1.94 6.73
C ARG A 30 -27.21 1.36 8.13
N TYR A 31 -26.08 1.07 8.75
CA TYR A 31 -26.05 0.36 10.02
C TYR A 31 -25.88 1.27 11.23
N ASP A 32 -25.44 2.52 11.02
CA ASP A 32 -24.91 3.35 12.11
C ASP A 32 -25.18 4.86 12.00
N SER A 33 -25.98 5.34 11.05
CA SER A 33 -26.20 6.79 10.94
C SER A 33 -27.07 7.31 12.09
N PRO A 34 -26.55 8.13 13.03
CA PRO A 34 -27.37 8.75 14.06
C PRO A 34 -28.28 9.84 13.49
N ARG A 35 -28.00 10.31 12.25
CA ARG A 35 -28.87 11.23 11.51
C ARG A 35 -30.16 10.56 11.02
N TYR A 36 -30.15 9.24 10.85
CA TYR A 36 -31.30 8.49 10.33
C TYR A 36 -31.57 7.29 11.24
N ASN A 37 -32.49 7.46 12.18
CA ASN A 37 -32.90 6.40 13.10
C ASN A 37 -33.78 5.37 12.37
N TYR A 38 -33.17 4.58 11.50
CA TYR A 38 -33.85 3.49 10.80
C TYR A 38 -34.12 2.34 11.76
N SER A 39 -35.35 1.82 11.75
CA SER A 39 -35.68 0.54 12.35
C SER A 39 -34.88 -0.59 11.68
N ASP A 40 -34.70 -1.72 12.38
CA ASP A 40 -34.02 -2.88 11.80
C ASP A 40 -34.71 -3.41 10.53
N ALA A 41 -36.04 -3.23 10.43
CA ALA A 41 -36.80 -3.56 9.24
C ALA A 41 -36.41 -2.68 8.04
N GLU A 42 -36.24 -1.38 8.25
CA GLU A 42 -35.78 -0.44 7.22
C GLU A 42 -34.34 -0.68 6.81
N LYS A 43 -33.47 -1.02 7.76
CA LYS A 43 -32.08 -1.43 7.48
C LYS A 43 -32.04 -2.68 6.60
N ARG A 44 -32.83 -3.70 6.93
CA ARG A 44 -32.97 -4.93 6.12
C ARG A 44 -33.59 -4.64 4.74
N ALA A 45 -34.56 -3.74 4.65
CA ALA A 45 -35.14 -3.34 3.38
C ALA A 45 -34.10 -2.62 2.50
N ALA A 46 -33.37 -1.64 3.06
CA ALA A 46 -32.31 -0.93 2.36
C ALA A 46 -31.16 -1.86 1.92
N ALA A 47 -30.84 -2.89 2.71
CA ALA A 47 -29.87 -3.93 2.33
C ALA A 47 -30.33 -4.71 1.08
N ARG A 48 -31.62 -5.06 0.99
CA ARG A 48 -32.19 -5.74 -0.19
C ARG A 48 -32.28 -4.86 -1.44
N GLU A 49 -32.37 -3.55 -1.25
CA GLU A 49 -32.41 -2.57 -2.33
C GLU A 49 -31.02 -2.37 -2.98
N HIS A 50 -29.92 -2.51 -2.24
CA HIS A 50 -28.57 -2.42 -2.82
C HIS A 50 -28.09 -3.78 -3.30
N ALA A 51 -28.28 -4.00 -4.59
CA ALA A 51 -28.09 -5.30 -5.20
C ALA A 51 -26.62 -5.67 -5.43
N ALA A 52 -25.75 -4.68 -5.66
CA ALA A 52 -24.34 -4.91 -5.97
C ALA A 52 -23.50 -3.64 -5.77
N ALA A 53 -22.22 -3.82 -5.44
CA ALA A 53 -21.21 -2.77 -5.47
C ALA A 53 -20.00 -3.20 -6.29
N VAL A 54 -19.42 -2.25 -7.02
CA VAL A 54 -18.13 -2.41 -7.70
C VAL A 54 -17.23 -1.28 -7.20
N VAL A 55 -16.09 -1.64 -6.62
CA VAL A 55 -15.08 -0.72 -6.10
C VAL A 55 -13.80 -0.94 -6.90
N LEU A 56 -13.44 0.06 -7.69
CA LEU A 56 -12.24 0.05 -8.53
C LEU A 56 -11.18 0.95 -7.88
N VAL A 57 -10.06 0.37 -7.44
CA VAL A 57 -8.96 1.06 -6.74
C VAL A 57 -9.45 2.06 -5.70
N GLY A 58 -10.31 1.61 -4.78
CA GLY A 58 -11.04 2.49 -3.87
C GLY A 58 -10.79 2.20 -2.39
N PRO A 59 -10.49 3.21 -1.56
CA PRO A 59 -10.31 3.01 -0.14
C PRO A 59 -11.65 2.90 0.59
N HIS A 60 -11.63 2.16 1.70
CA HIS A 60 -12.65 2.17 2.74
C HIS A 60 -12.24 3.03 3.93
N ASN A 61 -10.94 3.34 4.09
CA ASN A 61 -10.44 4.04 5.26
C ASN A 61 -9.34 5.07 4.91
N PHE A 62 -9.75 6.32 4.66
CA PHE A 62 -8.80 7.40 4.39
C PHE A 62 -7.89 7.73 5.60
N ALA A 63 -8.32 7.43 6.82
CA ALA A 63 -7.47 7.64 7.99
C ALA A 63 -6.23 6.73 7.95
N ASP A 64 -6.42 5.47 7.57
CA ASP A 64 -5.32 4.49 7.40
C ASP A 64 -4.45 4.81 6.18
N LEU A 65 -5.03 5.29 5.07
CA LEU A 65 -4.23 5.79 3.94
C LEU A 65 -3.27 6.92 4.37
N VAL A 66 -3.77 7.89 5.15
CA VAL A 66 -3.01 9.11 5.45
C VAL A 66 -1.97 8.89 6.54
N TRP A 67 -2.30 8.13 7.60
CA TRP A 67 -1.46 7.96 8.79
C TRP A 67 -1.22 6.51 9.21
N GLY A 68 -1.73 5.53 8.47
CA GLY A 68 -1.61 4.10 8.80
C GLY A 68 -0.18 3.59 8.82
N THR A 69 0.74 4.20 8.06
CA THR A 69 2.19 3.90 8.15
C THR A 69 2.86 4.59 9.34
N GLY A 70 2.19 5.53 10.00
CA GLY A 70 2.74 6.42 11.02
C GLY A 70 3.50 7.64 10.48
N ALA A 71 3.69 7.73 9.17
CA ALA A 71 4.11 8.95 8.49
C ALA A 71 2.99 9.46 7.60
N MET A 72 2.89 10.78 7.43
CA MET A 72 1.85 11.39 6.61
C MET A 72 2.07 11.02 5.14
N TRP A 73 1.03 10.51 4.49
CA TRP A 73 1.00 10.33 3.04
C TRP A 73 0.95 11.69 2.34
N LEU A 74 2.05 12.06 1.69
CA LEU A 74 2.27 13.43 1.19
C LEU A 74 1.60 13.73 -0.14
N ALA A 75 1.13 12.71 -0.88
CA ALA A 75 0.33 12.94 -2.09
C ALA A 75 -1.01 13.65 -1.78
N ALA A 76 -1.44 13.69 -0.51
CA ALA A 76 -2.53 14.54 -0.06
C ALA A 76 -2.30 16.03 -0.37
N VAL A 77 -1.04 16.51 -0.37
CA VAL A 77 -0.70 17.90 -0.74
C VAL A 77 -0.97 18.14 -2.22
N ASP A 78 -0.58 17.23 -3.11
CA ASP A 78 -0.83 17.39 -4.55
C ASP A 78 -2.33 17.24 -4.86
N TRP A 79 -2.99 16.29 -4.19
CA TRP A 79 -4.43 16.11 -4.32
C TRP A 79 -5.19 17.37 -3.87
N ALA A 80 -4.77 18.00 -2.77
CA ALA A 80 -5.28 19.31 -2.37
C ALA A 80 -5.09 20.36 -3.47
N GLY A 81 -3.91 20.41 -4.09
CA GLY A 81 -3.64 21.29 -5.23
C GLY A 81 -4.67 21.11 -6.34
N ALA A 82 -4.90 19.86 -6.76
CA ALA A 82 -5.87 19.55 -7.80
C ALA A 82 -7.32 19.89 -7.40
N THR A 83 -7.71 19.66 -6.13
CA THR A 83 -9.06 20.02 -5.65
C THR A 83 -9.29 21.52 -5.58
N GLN A 84 -8.29 22.32 -5.17
CA GLN A 84 -8.39 23.78 -5.21
C GLN A 84 -8.50 24.28 -6.65
N THR A 85 -7.67 23.76 -7.57
CA THR A 85 -7.80 24.04 -9.01
C THR A 85 -9.20 23.69 -9.51
N MET A 86 -9.77 22.55 -9.10
CA MET A 86 -11.10 22.13 -9.53
C MET A 86 -12.17 23.15 -9.10
N GLY A 87 -12.12 23.63 -7.86
CA GLY A 87 -13.05 24.63 -7.34
C GLY A 87 -12.90 26.01 -7.98
N GLN A 88 -11.68 26.41 -8.34
CA GLN A 88 -11.38 27.75 -8.88
C GLN A 88 -11.43 27.83 -10.42
N LYS A 89 -10.94 26.80 -11.11
CA LYS A 89 -10.67 26.79 -12.56
C LYS A 89 -11.39 25.66 -13.31
N GLY A 90 -12.17 24.84 -12.60
CA GLY A 90 -12.99 23.78 -13.18
C GLY A 90 -12.26 22.44 -13.39
N ILE A 91 -13.05 21.41 -13.67
CA ILE A 91 -12.60 20.01 -13.72
C ILE A 91 -11.55 19.72 -14.81
N ALA A 92 -11.67 20.35 -15.98
CA ALA A 92 -10.73 20.14 -17.09
C ALA A 92 -9.30 20.57 -16.70
N ARG A 93 -9.17 21.70 -16.00
CA ARG A 93 -7.86 22.17 -15.55
C ARG A 93 -7.29 21.31 -14.42
N ALA A 94 -8.13 20.86 -13.49
CA ALA A 94 -7.72 19.93 -12.44
C ALA A 94 -7.22 18.58 -13.01
N MET A 95 -7.91 18.04 -14.02
CA MET A 95 -7.46 16.84 -14.73
C MET A 95 -6.13 17.06 -15.44
N TRP A 96 -5.93 18.23 -16.06
CA TRP A 96 -4.64 18.58 -16.65
C TRP A 96 -3.52 18.61 -15.60
N ASP A 97 -3.75 19.23 -14.45
CA ASP A 97 -2.77 19.28 -13.36
C ASP A 97 -2.44 17.86 -12.84
N MET A 98 -3.44 16.97 -12.70
CA MET A 98 -3.22 15.56 -12.36
C MET A 98 -2.37 14.81 -13.40
N VAL A 99 -2.57 15.05 -14.70
CA VAL A 99 -1.72 14.47 -15.75
C VAL A 99 -0.27 14.95 -15.63
N GLN A 100 -0.04 16.21 -15.24
CA GLN A 100 1.32 16.71 -15.00
C GLN A 100 1.96 16.06 -13.77
N LEU A 101 1.19 15.84 -12.70
CA LEU A 101 1.66 15.09 -11.52
C LEU A 101 2.07 13.66 -11.88
N THR A 102 1.39 13.02 -12.83
CA THR A 102 1.81 11.68 -13.30
C THR A 102 3.16 11.70 -14.04
N ARG A 103 3.54 12.83 -14.64
CA ARG A 103 4.84 12.99 -15.32
C ARG A 103 5.96 13.44 -14.38
N ASN A 104 5.60 14.10 -13.28
CA ASN A 104 6.52 14.52 -12.23
C ASN A 104 5.95 14.09 -10.86
N PRO A 105 6.17 12.83 -10.44
CA PRO A 105 5.57 12.29 -9.21
C PRO A 105 6.04 13.00 -7.94
N ASP A 106 7.12 13.79 -8.00
CA ASP A 106 7.56 14.61 -6.88
C ASP A 106 6.55 15.72 -6.53
N GLY A 107 5.75 16.17 -7.51
CA GLY A 107 4.67 17.13 -7.33
C GLY A 107 5.13 18.44 -6.68
N ASP A 108 4.37 18.93 -5.70
CA ASP A 108 4.71 20.12 -4.91
C ASP A 108 5.78 19.81 -3.84
N VAL A 109 6.95 19.39 -4.29
CA VAL A 109 8.04 18.94 -3.42
C VAL A 109 8.53 20.05 -2.48
N GLU A 110 8.46 21.32 -2.90
CA GLU A 110 8.81 22.49 -2.08
C GLU A 110 7.89 22.62 -0.86
N THR A 111 6.58 22.47 -1.04
CA THR A 111 5.64 22.47 0.09
C THR A 111 5.84 21.24 0.97
N LYS A 112 6.00 20.06 0.35
CA LYS A 112 6.16 18.79 1.07
C LYS A 112 7.45 18.72 1.90
N ARG A 113 8.51 19.43 1.49
CA ARG A 113 9.79 19.54 2.21
C ARG A 113 9.73 20.50 3.40
N GLY A 114 8.68 21.31 3.52
CA GLY A 114 8.57 22.30 4.57
C GLY A 114 8.59 21.69 5.97
N VAL A 115 9.42 22.26 6.85
CA VAL A 115 9.51 21.92 8.28
C VAL A 115 9.46 23.25 9.06
N PRO A 116 8.36 23.58 9.76
CA PRO A 116 7.16 22.76 9.96
C PRO A 116 6.27 22.62 8.71
N LEU A 117 5.68 21.43 8.52
CA LEU A 117 4.86 21.14 7.33
C LEU A 117 3.58 21.98 7.27
N LEU A 118 2.96 22.26 8.44
CA LEU A 118 1.74 23.05 8.50
C LEU A 118 1.96 24.47 7.97
N THR A 119 3.08 25.11 8.35
CA THR A 119 3.45 26.44 7.88
C THR A 119 3.63 26.47 6.36
N ALA A 120 4.28 25.45 5.80
CA ALA A 120 4.47 25.34 4.35
C ALA A 120 3.13 25.22 3.61
N VAL A 121 2.24 24.37 4.11
CA VAL A 121 0.89 24.19 3.56
C VAL A 121 0.06 25.47 3.66
N GLU A 122 0.04 26.13 4.82
CA GLU A 122 -0.74 27.37 5.01
C GLU A 122 -0.22 28.53 4.15
N ARG A 123 1.07 28.53 3.79
CA ARG A 123 1.63 29.48 2.82
C ARG A 123 1.22 29.17 1.37
N ARG A 124 1.01 27.89 1.06
CA ARG A 124 0.78 27.40 -0.32
C ARG A 124 -0.68 27.47 -0.76
N PHE A 125 -1.62 27.28 0.16
CA PHE A 125 -3.04 27.13 -0.14
C PHE A 125 -3.85 28.33 0.33
N GLU A 126 -4.94 28.63 -0.38
CA GLU A 126 -5.86 29.70 0.01
C GLU A 126 -6.80 29.21 1.13
N GLU A 127 -7.28 30.13 1.96
CA GLU A 127 -8.31 29.82 2.95
C GLU A 127 -9.58 29.29 2.26
N GLY A 128 -10.10 28.18 2.77
CA GLY A 128 -11.25 27.50 2.18
C GLY A 128 -11.36 26.05 2.61
N SER A 129 -12.31 25.32 2.00
CA SER A 129 -12.56 23.92 2.33
C SER A 129 -11.35 23.02 2.10
N THR A 130 -10.58 23.27 1.04
CA THR A 130 -9.35 22.52 0.73
C THR A 130 -8.32 22.61 1.85
N LEU A 131 -7.94 23.84 2.22
CA LEU A 131 -6.99 24.04 3.31
C LEU A 131 -7.54 23.53 4.65
N ALA A 132 -8.85 23.65 4.88
CA ALA A 132 -9.47 23.17 6.12
C ALA A 132 -9.28 21.65 6.32
N TRP A 133 -9.54 20.81 5.31
CA TRP A 133 -9.31 19.36 5.46
C TRP A 133 -7.83 19.00 5.43
N LEU A 134 -7.00 19.71 4.65
CA LEU A 134 -5.57 19.43 4.60
C LEU A 134 -4.87 19.75 5.94
N ARG A 135 -5.32 20.80 6.66
CA ARG A 135 -4.87 21.08 8.03
C ARG A 135 -5.12 19.92 8.98
N GLU A 136 -6.28 19.29 8.89
CA GLU A 136 -6.60 18.10 9.70
C GLU A 136 -5.71 16.91 9.35
N HIS A 137 -5.38 16.73 8.06
CA HIS A 137 -4.42 15.71 7.64
C HIS A 137 -3.03 15.96 8.21
N VAL A 138 -2.51 17.18 8.08
CA VAL A 138 -1.16 17.55 8.55
C VAL A 138 -1.04 17.47 10.07
N LYS A 139 -2.07 17.90 10.81
CA LYS A 139 -2.11 17.86 12.28
C LYS A 139 -2.39 16.46 12.86
N GLY A 140 -2.72 15.50 12.01
CA GLY A 140 -3.00 14.13 12.40
C GLY A 140 -1.78 13.38 12.93
N SER A 141 -2.03 12.14 13.34
CA SER A 141 -1.00 11.18 13.78
C SER A 141 -1.63 9.78 13.79
N ARG A 142 -0.79 8.73 13.86
CA ARG A 142 -1.28 7.35 13.91
C ARG A 142 -2.13 7.07 15.15
N GLU A 143 -1.80 7.66 16.28
CA GLU A 143 -2.56 7.50 17.53
C GLU A 143 -3.96 8.11 17.42
N GLN A 144 -4.14 9.11 16.55
CA GLN A 144 -5.40 9.83 16.39
C GLN A 144 -6.34 9.24 15.35
N ILE A 145 -5.93 8.20 14.60
CA ILE A 145 -6.78 7.53 13.61
C ILE A 145 -7.46 6.26 14.14
N GLN A 146 -7.02 5.72 15.28
CA GLN A 146 -7.50 4.42 15.80
C GLN A 146 -7.62 4.41 17.32
N GLY A 147 -8.45 3.48 17.84
CA GLY A 147 -8.65 3.27 19.29
C GLY A 147 -9.33 4.44 20.00
N GLU A 148 -9.16 4.50 21.33
CA GLU A 148 -9.79 5.52 22.19
C GLU A 148 -9.33 6.95 21.89
N ARG A 149 -8.13 7.09 21.32
CA ARG A 149 -7.52 8.38 20.92
C ARG A 149 -8.00 8.87 19.56
N ALA A 150 -8.85 8.11 18.86
CA ALA A 150 -9.36 8.49 17.54
C ALA A 150 -10.15 9.80 17.58
N ARG A 151 -9.70 10.82 16.85
CA ARG A 151 -10.43 12.10 16.72
C ARG A 151 -11.69 11.92 15.87
N GLU A 152 -12.71 12.73 16.11
CA GLU A 152 -13.98 12.65 15.37
C GLU A 152 -13.79 12.78 13.86
N TYR A 153 -12.89 13.67 13.43
CA TYR A 153 -12.52 13.85 12.02
C TYR A 153 -12.13 12.52 11.35
N TRP A 154 -11.22 11.78 11.97
CA TRP A 154 -10.73 10.50 11.45
C TRP A 154 -11.75 9.38 11.56
N ARG A 155 -12.57 9.36 12.62
CA ARG A 155 -13.69 8.41 12.74
C ARG A 155 -14.68 8.52 11.60
N ARG A 156 -14.91 9.72 11.06
CA ARG A 156 -15.76 9.93 9.89
C ARG A 156 -15.12 9.46 8.58
N MET A 157 -13.80 9.29 8.55
CA MET A 157 -13.01 8.83 7.40
C MET A 157 -12.82 7.31 7.36
N ASP A 158 -13.24 6.61 8.41
CA ASP A 158 -13.14 5.17 8.55
C ASP A 158 -14.49 4.49 8.28
N GLN A 159 -14.59 3.78 7.15
CA GLN A 159 -15.77 2.98 6.79
C GLN A 159 -15.54 1.48 7.01
N SER A 160 -14.57 1.08 7.85
CA SER A 160 -14.27 -0.33 8.16
C SER A 160 -15.49 -1.10 8.67
N ARG A 161 -16.45 -0.42 9.30
CA ARG A 161 -17.73 -1.04 9.69
C ARG A 161 -18.48 -1.65 8.51
N ALA A 162 -18.39 -1.09 7.30
CA ALA A 162 -19.01 -1.69 6.13
C ALA A 162 -18.49 -3.11 5.85
N LEU A 163 -17.20 -3.38 6.10
CA LEU A 163 -16.62 -4.71 5.94
C LEU A 163 -17.19 -5.72 6.94
N GLU A 164 -17.64 -5.24 8.10
CA GLU A 164 -18.21 -6.04 9.17
C GLU A 164 -19.70 -6.32 9.03
N THR A 165 -20.44 -5.44 8.33
CA THR A 165 -21.91 -5.48 8.34
C THR A 165 -22.55 -5.63 6.97
N THR A 166 -21.82 -5.36 5.88
CA THR A 166 -22.42 -5.50 4.55
C THR A 166 -22.69 -6.96 4.20
N GLU A 167 -23.78 -7.18 3.48
CA GLU A 167 -24.15 -8.42 2.80
C GLU A 167 -24.27 -8.20 1.28
N VAL A 168 -24.00 -6.97 0.81
CA VAL A 168 -24.07 -6.60 -0.59
C VAL A 168 -22.98 -7.34 -1.36
N PRO A 169 -23.28 -7.96 -2.51
CA PRO A 169 -22.26 -8.52 -3.39
C PRO A 169 -21.27 -7.43 -3.85
N VAL A 170 -19.97 -7.61 -3.56
CA VAL A 170 -18.92 -6.64 -3.91
C VAL A 170 -17.93 -7.21 -4.92
N LEU A 171 -17.72 -6.51 -6.04
CA LEU A 171 -16.57 -6.73 -6.91
C LEU A 171 -15.48 -5.71 -6.56
N LEU A 172 -14.30 -6.21 -6.23
CA LEU A 172 -13.10 -5.43 -5.95
C LEU A 172 -12.15 -5.55 -7.13
N VAL A 173 -11.75 -4.41 -7.68
CA VAL A 173 -10.80 -4.36 -8.80
C VAL A 173 -9.64 -3.47 -8.41
N GLY A 174 -8.42 -3.95 -8.53
CA GLY A 174 -7.21 -3.23 -8.09
C GLY A 174 -5.98 -3.51 -8.94
N GLY A 175 -4.86 -2.90 -8.54
CA GLY A 175 -3.55 -3.12 -9.16
C GLY A 175 -2.49 -3.46 -8.11
N TRP A 176 -1.45 -4.19 -8.49
CA TRP A 176 -0.36 -4.58 -7.57
C TRP A 176 0.53 -3.40 -7.14
N VAL A 177 0.56 -2.34 -7.96
CA VAL A 177 1.28 -1.09 -7.68
C VAL A 177 0.31 0.10 -7.64
N ASP A 178 -0.93 -0.17 -7.21
CA ASP A 178 -1.92 0.84 -6.88
C ASP A 178 -1.78 1.28 -5.41
N VAL A 179 -2.03 2.56 -5.14
CA VAL A 179 -1.97 3.16 -3.79
C VAL A 179 -2.92 2.49 -2.79
N PHE A 180 -4.00 1.87 -3.27
CA PHE A 180 -4.98 1.17 -2.44
C PHE A 180 -4.81 -0.36 -2.46
N VAL A 181 -3.69 -0.90 -2.95
CA VAL A 181 -3.45 -2.36 -3.01
C VAL A 181 -3.67 -3.03 -1.64
N ARG A 182 -3.17 -2.44 -0.55
CA ARG A 182 -3.32 -2.98 0.81
C ARG A 182 -4.77 -2.96 1.27
N GLU A 183 -5.49 -1.89 0.98
CA GLU A 183 -6.90 -1.76 1.33
C GLU A 183 -7.78 -2.72 0.52
N THR A 184 -7.56 -2.82 -0.79
CA THR A 184 -8.31 -3.71 -1.68
C THR A 184 -8.20 -5.17 -1.23
N VAL A 185 -6.99 -5.62 -0.92
CA VAL A 185 -6.77 -6.99 -0.43
C VAL A 185 -7.34 -7.18 0.99
N LYS A 186 -7.29 -6.16 1.86
CA LYS A 186 -7.93 -6.20 3.18
C LYS A 186 -9.46 -6.31 3.08
N GLN A 187 -10.08 -5.54 2.18
CA GLN A 187 -11.52 -5.59 1.88
C GLN A 187 -11.90 -7.00 1.41
N TRP A 188 -11.15 -7.55 0.45
CA TRP A 188 -11.34 -8.92 -0.04
C TRP A 188 -11.30 -9.94 1.10
N ARG A 189 -10.19 -9.98 1.86
CA ARG A 189 -9.99 -10.96 2.94
C ARG A 189 -11.15 -10.91 3.94
N ARG A 190 -11.53 -9.70 4.38
CA ARG A 190 -12.56 -9.55 5.41
C ARG A 190 -13.95 -9.99 4.93
N LEU A 191 -14.31 -9.65 3.69
CA LEU A 191 -15.58 -10.08 3.11
C LEU A 191 -15.61 -11.58 2.84
N ASP A 192 -14.50 -12.15 2.39
CA ASP A 192 -14.38 -13.59 2.14
C ASP A 192 -14.49 -14.42 3.44
N GLU A 193 -13.79 -14.01 4.50
CA GLU A 193 -13.88 -14.62 5.83
C GLU A 193 -15.31 -14.67 6.37
N ARG A 194 -16.12 -13.66 6.04
CA ARG A 194 -17.54 -13.58 6.44
C ARG A 194 -18.47 -14.34 5.50
N GLY A 195 -17.97 -14.94 4.43
CA GLY A 195 -18.77 -15.63 3.42
C GLY A 195 -19.65 -14.68 2.58
N VAL A 196 -19.32 -13.39 2.53
CA VAL A 196 -20.02 -12.45 1.65
C VAL A 196 -19.70 -12.80 0.20
N THR A 197 -20.66 -12.60 -0.71
CA THR A 197 -20.38 -12.74 -2.15
C THR A 197 -19.42 -11.65 -2.58
N VAL A 198 -18.15 -12.00 -2.75
CA VAL A 198 -17.11 -11.06 -3.16
C VAL A 198 -16.33 -11.63 -4.35
N GLY A 199 -15.96 -10.77 -5.29
CA GLY A 199 -14.99 -11.02 -6.36
C GLY A 199 -13.77 -10.12 -6.20
N LEU A 200 -12.58 -10.63 -6.53
CA LEU A 200 -11.34 -9.85 -6.60
C LEU A 200 -10.71 -9.98 -8.00
N THR A 201 -10.30 -8.86 -8.57
CA THR A 201 -9.52 -8.79 -9.81
C THR A 201 -8.31 -7.88 -9.57
N MET A 202 -7.09 -8.41 -9.68
CA MET A 202 -5.85 -7.67 -9.42
C MET A 202 -4.92 -7.66 -10.62
N GLY A 203 -4.68 -6.48 -11.17
CA GLY A 203 -3.83 -6.25 -12.34
C GLY A 203 -2.38 -5.89 -12.03
N GLY A 204 -1.52 -5.95 -13.04
CA GLY A 204 -0.12 -5.48 -12.98
C GLY A 204 0.04 -3.95 -13.14
N ARG A 205 -0.91 -3.15 -12.66
CA ARG A 205 -1.07 -1.74 -13.04
C ARG A 205 -1.00 -0.78 -11.86
N SER A 206 -0.72 0.49 -12.18
CA SER A 206 -0.73 1.64 -11.26
C SER A 206 -2.15 2.18 -11.02
N HIS A 207 -2.31 3.21 -10.17
CA HIS A 207 -3.62 3.77 -9.85
C HIS A 207 -4.40 4.28 -11.08
N ALA A 208 -3.75 5.03 -11.97
CA ALA A 208 -4.39 5.61 -13.15
C ALA A 208 -4.65 4.57 -14.25
N ASP A 209 -3.84 3.52 -14.30
CA ASP A 209 -3.87 2.47 -15.32
C ASP A 209 -4.60 1.21 -14.86
N ALA A 210 -5.21 1.24 -13.67
CA ALA A 210 -5.85 0.07 -13.07
C ALA A 210 -6.87 -0.55 -14.04
N ASP A 211 -6.91 -1.88 -14.08
CA ASP A 211 -7.70 -2.61 -15.08
C ASP A 211 -9.18 -2.26 -14.95
N GLN A 212 -9.70 -1.52 -15.94
CA GLN A 212 -11.11 -1.14 -16.01
C GLN A 212 -11.86 -2.11 -16.92
N ASP A 213 -11.81 -3.41 -16.63
CA ASP A 213 -12.58 -4.37 -17.43
C ASP A 213 -14.08 -4.13 -17.23
N MET A 214 -14.62 -3.24 -18.04
CA MET A 214 -16.03 -2.86 -18.06
C MET A 214 -16.92 -4.07 -18.29
N ARG A 215 -16.41 -5.10 -18.99
CA ARG A 215 -17.17 -6.32 -19.26
C ARG A 215 -17.40 -7.10 -17.98
N GLU A 216 -16.39 -7.19 -17.11
CA GLU A 216 -16.52 -7.82 -15.81
C GLU A 216 -17.48 -7.04 -14.90
N MET A 217 -17.38 -5.72 -14.89
CA MET A 217 -18.31 -4.88 -14.14
C MET A 217 -19.77 -5.07 -14.60
N PHE A 218 -20.01 -5.07 -15.92
CA PHE A 218 -21.35 -5.30 -16.45
C PHE A 218 -21.86 -6.70 -16.11
N ASP A 219 -21.01 -7.74 -16.19
CA ASP A 219 -21.36 -9.11 -15.78
C ASP A 219 -21.77 -9.19 -14.30
N TRP A 220 -21.05 -8.49 -13.42
CA TRP A 220 -21.40 -8.39 -12.00
C TRP A 220 -22.77 -7.75 -11.78
N PHE A 221 -23.08 -6.68 -12.52
CA PHE A 221 -24.39 -6.03 -12.45
C PHE A 221 -25.50 -6.87 -13.09
N GLU A 222 -25.26 -7.52 -14.22
CA GLU A 222 -26.23 -8.43 -14.83
C GLU A 222 -26.58 -9.57 -13.87
N THR A 223 -25.57 -10.15 -13.21
CA THR A 223 -25.74 -11.22 -12.23
C THR A 223 -26.53 -10.76 -11.00
N HIS A 224 -26.13 -9.67 -10.36
CA HIS A 224 -26.64 -9.31 -9.04
C HIS A 224 -27.77 -8.27 -9.05
N LEU A 225 -27.68 -7.26 -9.92
CA LEU A 225 -28.74 -6.24 -10.07
C LEU A 225 -29.89 -6.77 -10.92
N ALA A 226 -29.59 -7.26 -12.14
CA ALA A 226 -30.61 -7.73 -13.08
C ALA A 226 -31.05 -9.19 -12.86
N GLN A 227 -30.36 -9.94 -12.00
CA GLN A 227 -30.66 -11.35 -11.68
C GLN A 227 -30.59 -12.28 -12.90
N LYS A 228 -29.62 -12.01 -13.79
CA LYS A 228 -29.36 -12.77 -15.03
C LYS A 228 -27.90 -13.28 -15.02
N PRO A 229 -27.59 -14.32 -14.24
CA PRO A 229 -26.21 -14.82 -14.15
C PRO A 229 -25.73 -15.39 -15.48
N ASP A 230 -24.51 -15.02 -15.91
CA ASP A 230 -23.77 -15.69 -16.98
C ASP A 230 -22.60 -16.49 -16.38
N ALA A 231 -22.72 -17.81 -16.37
CA ALA A 231 -21.71 -18.70 -15.78
C ALA A 231 -20.38 -18.75 -16.57
N LYS A 232 -20.26 -18.06 -17.71
CA LYS A 232 -19.12 -18.17 -18.62
C LYS A 232 -17.92 -17.28 -18.27
N ARG A 233 -18.08 -16.21 -17.48
CA ARG A 233 -17.01 -15.22 -17.26
C ARG A 233 -16.25 -15.41 -15.96
N ARG A 234 -16.95 -15.45 -14.84
CA ARG A 234 -16.35 -15.75 -13.53
C ARG A 234 -16.69 -17.19 -13.15
N PRO A 235 -15.74 -18.13 -13.15
CA PRO A 235 -16.02 -19.51 -12.78
C PRO A 235 -16.56 -19.56 -11.34
N ALA A 236 -17.67 -20.27 -11.09
CA ALA A 236 -18.34 -20.24 -9.78
C ALA A 236 -17.45 -20.61 -8.57
N ARG A 237 -16.36 -21.36 -8.80
CA ARG A 237 -15.36 -21.73 -7.78
C ARG A 237 -14.15 -20.79 -7.71
N ALA A 238 -13.93 -19.96 -8.73
CA ALA A 238 -12.80 -19.03 -8.81
C ALA A 238 -13.29 -17.58 -8.61
N ARG A 239 -13.05 -17.05 -7.42
CA ARG A 239 -13.48 -15.71 -7.02
C ARG A 239 -12.35 -14.68 -7.09
N VAL A 240 -11.16 -15.10 -7.47
CA VAL A 240 -10.00 -14.23 -7.61
C VAL A 240 -9.41 -14.40 -9.00
N GLN A 241 -9.25 -13.30 -9.72
CA GLN A 241 -8.47 -13.23 -10.94
C GLN A 241 -7.24 -12.34 -10.69
N VAL A 242 -6.05 -12.82 -11.04
CA VAL A 242 -4.82 -12.05 -10.84
C VAL A 242 -3.93 -12.08 -12.07
N MET A 243 -3.30 -10.95 -12.36
CA MET A 243 -2.21 -10.87 -13.30
C MET A 243 -0.90 -11.24 -12.60
N THR A 244 -0.22 -12.27 -13.09
CA THR A 244 1.14 -12.59 -12.67
C THR A 244 2.11 -11.76 -13.49
N THR A 245 2.79 -10.83 -12.83
CA THR A 245 3.75 -9.94 -13.51
C THR A 245 5.10 -10.60 -13.70
N GLY A 246 5.89 -10.14 -14.67
CA GLY A 246 7.27 -10.55 -14.86
C GLY A 246 8.16 -9.41 -15.37
N PRO A 247 9.44 -9.68 -15.67
CA PRO A 247 10.35 -8.69 -16.26
C PRO A 247 9.99 -8.33 -17.72
N ASP A 248 9.24 -9.19 -18.40
CA ASP A 248 8.68 -8.95 -19.73
C ASP A 248 7.15 -8.91 -19.64
N ALA A 249 6.59 -7.71 -19.65
CA ALA A 249 5.14 -7.49 -19.53
C ALA A 249 4.32 -8.17 -20.65
N ASN A 250 4.93 -8.54 -21.78
CA ASN A 250 4.24 -9.30 -22.83
C ASN A 250 3.97 -10.76 -22.44
N LYS A 251 4.60 -11.24 -21.36
CA LYS A 251 4.44 -12.57 -20.80
C LYS A 251 3.65 -12.56 -19.50
N ASP A 252 3.03 -11.43 -19.15
CA ASP A 252 2.14 -11.36 -18.01
C ASP A 252 0.91 -12.24 -18.25
N GLU A 253 0.55 -13.04 -17.25
CA GLU A 253 -0.49 -14.07 -17.37
C GLU A 253 -1.61 -13.87 -16.35
N TRP A 254 -2.86 -13.83 -16.82
CA TRP A 254 -4.04 -13.87 -15.96
C TRP A 254 -4.30 -15.29 -15.47
N LYS A 255 -4.39 -15.46 -14.14
CA LYS A 255 -4.67 -16.73 -13.47
C LYS A 255 -5.89 -16.60 -12.57
N TRP A 256 -6.67 -17.68 -12.49
CA TRP A 256 -7.86 -17.79 -11.66
C TRP A 256 -7.56 -18.60 -10.39
N PHE A 257 -8.04 -18.11 -9.25
CA PHE A 257 -7.93 -18.76 -7.94
C PHE A 257 -9.26 -18.73 -7.18
N SER A 258 -9.45 -19.68 -6.26
CA SER A 258 -10.62 -19.75 -5.38
C SER A 258 -10.52 -18.80 -4.18
N SER A 259 -9.30 -18.44 -3.80
CA SER A 259 -8.95 -17.57 -2.68
C SER A 259 -7.69 -16.77 -2.99
N TRP A 260 -7.45 -15.71 -2.20
CA TRP A 260 -6.19 -14.99 -2.20
C TRP A 260 -5.64 -14.85 -0.77
N PRO A 261 -4.36 -15.21 -0.53
CA PRO A 261 -3.45 -15.90 -1.46
C PRO A 261 -3.94 -17.32 -1.85
N PRO A 262 -3.33 -17.95 -2.87
CA PRO A 262 -3.59 -19.35 -3.19
C PRO A 262 -3.27 -20.29 -2.01
N ALA A 263 -3.90 -21.46 -1.94
CA ALA A 263 -3.77 -22.37 -0.80
C ALA A 263 -2.40 -23.08 -0.69
N ASN A 264 -1.67 -23.20 -1.80
CA ASN A 264 -0.43 -23.98 -1.90
C ASN A 264 0.85 -23.15 -1.76
N ILE A 265 0.77 -21.96 -1.15
CA ILE A 265 1.93 -21.08 -0.92
C ILE A 265 2.90 -21.68 0.09
N GLN A 266 4.17 -21.73 -0.27
CA GLN A 266 5.28 -22.16 0.58
C GLN A 266 6.17 -20.96 0.96
N PRO A 267 6.37 -20.68 2.25
CA PRO A 267 7.29 -19.62 2.66
C PRO A 267 8.74 -20.04 2.40
N VAL A 268 9.47 -19.25 1.60
CA VAL A 268 10.91 -19.41 1.38
C VAL A 268 11.66 -18.29 2.07
N HIS A 269 12.65 -18.67 2.88
CA HIS A 269 13.40 -17.75 3.73
C HIS A 269 14.75 -17.47 3.08
N LEU A 270 15.10 -16.20 2.89
CA LEU A 270 16.40 -15.79 2.36
C LEU A 270 17.13 -14.94 3.39
N GLY A 271 18.33 -15.37 3.79
CA GLY A 271 19.15 -14.68 4.79
C GLY A 271 19.88 -13.48 4.18
N LEU A 272 20.08 -12.42 4.98
CA LEU A 272 20.86 -11.25 4.59
C LEU A 272 22.33 -11.44 5.02
N ALA A 273 23.26 -11.37 4.07
CA ALA A 273 24.69 -11.61 4.28
C ALA A 273 25.54 -10.32 4.25
N ALA A 274 26.70 -10.34 4.92
CA ALA A 274 27.58 -9.18 5.10
C ALA A 274 28.19 -8.63 3.80
N ASP A 275 28.29 -9.44 2.77
CA ASP A 275 28.78 -9.07 1.44
C ASP A 275 27.68 -8.50 0.52
N GLY A 276 26.48 -8.24 1.06
CA GLY A 276 25.33 -7.75 0.29
C GLY A 276 24.60 -8.85 -0.48
N GLN A 277 24.87 -10.12 -0.20
CA GLN A 277 24.11 -11.22 -0.80
C GLN A 277 22.80 -11.50 -0.04
N LEU A 278 21.81 -11.95 -0.81
CA LEU A 278 20.57 -12.54 -0.32
C LEU A 278 20.64 -14.05 -0.61
N LEU A 279 20.66 -14.88 0.44
CA LEU A 279 21.03 -16.29 0.34
C LEU A 279 19.85 -17.22 0.55
N PHE A 280 19.65 -18.18 -0.34
CA PHE A 280 18.74 -19.30 -0.10
C PHE A 280 19.30 -20.24 0.98
N PRO A 281 18.45 -21.01 1.68
CA PRO A 281 18.91 -21.92 2.72
C PRO A 281 19.87 -23.01 2.21
N SER A 282 19.79 -23.37 0.92
CA SER A 282 20.67 -24.35 0.27
C SER A 282 22.08 -23.83 0.01
N ASP A 283 22.23 -22.51 -0.12
CA ASP A 283 23.47 -21.86 -0.58
C ASP A 283 24.34 -21.40 0.60
N THR A 284 23.91 -21.79 1.81
CA THR A 284 24.52 -21.51 3.10
C THR A 284 25.73 -22.42 3.35
N PRO A 285 26.94 -21.88 3.57
CA PRO A 285 28.10 -22.69 3.93
C PRO A 285 27.85 -23.47 5.24
N SER A 286 28.07 -24.79 5.24
CA SER A 286 27.87 -25.65 6.42
C SER A 286 28.78 -25.35 7.63
N GLN A 287 29.71 -24.40 7.52
CA GLN A 287 30.57 -23.96 8.62
C GLN A 287 30.10 -22.60 9.14
N THR A 288 29.18 -22.66 10.10
CA THR A 288 28.66 -21.54 10.87
C THR A 288 29.80 -20.79 11.57
N LYS A 289 30.21 -19.63 11.04
CA LYS A 289 30.81 -18.61 11.89
C LYS A 289 29.70 -18.08 12.80
N THR A 290 29.88 -18.26 14.10
CA THR A 290 29.06 -17.70 15.18
C THR A 290 29.15 -16.18 15.30
N THR A 291 29.77 -15.49 14.34
CA THR A 291 29.82 -14.03 14.29
C THR A 291 28.57 -13.51 13.58
N THR A 292 27.61 -13.02 14.36
CA THR A 292 26.54 -12.16 13.85
C THR A 292 27.15 -10.84 13.37
N ASP A 293 27.37 -10.73 12.07
CA ASP A 293 27.78 -9.48 11.44
C ASP A 293 26.62 -8.47 11.46
N THR A 294 26.94 -7.19 11.23
CA THR A 294 25.94 -6.13 11.16
C THR A 294 26.17 -5.25 9.95
N ALA A 295 25.10 -4.79 9.31
CA ALA A 295 25.15 -3.70 8.35
C ALA A 295 24.48 -2.46 8.93
N SER A 296 24.99 -1.27 8.59
CA SER A 296 24.44 0.00 9.05
C SER A 296 24.32 1.00 7.91
N PHE A 297 23.33 1.89 8.02
CA PHE A 297 23.15 3.04 7.16
C PHE A 297 22.65 4.23 7.99
N THR A 298 22.88 5.45 7.52
CA THR A 298 22.41 6.67 8.18
C THR A 298 21.38 7.38 7.31
N PHE A 299 20.18 7.54 7.84
CA PHE A 299 19.15 8.38 7.22
C PHE A 299 19.32 9.82 7.71
N ASP A 300 19.46 10.77 6.78
CA ASP A 300 19.45 12.20 7.06
C ASP A 300 18.15 12.83 6.52
N PRO A 301 17.27 13.37 7.39
CA PRO A 301 16.04 14.03 6.94
C PRO A 301 16.25 15.28 6.07
N HIS A 302 17.45 15.87 6.05
CA HIS A 302 17.78 16.96 5.11
C HIS A 302 18.05 16.45 3.68
N HIS A 303 18.45 15.18 3.56
CA HIS A 303 18.75 14.51 2.30
C HIS A 303 18.00 13.17 2.19
N PRO A 304 16.66 13.20 2.28
CA PRO A 304 15.88 11.98 2.48
C PRO A 304 16.01 11.04 1.29
N THR A 305 15.90 9.73 1.56
CA THR A 305 15.85 8.69 0.53
C THR A 305 14.69 8.98 -0.44
N PRO A 306 14.96 9.11 -1.75
CA PRO A 306 13.96 9.51 -2.74
C PRO A 306 12.96 8.39 -3.05
N THR A 307 11.79 8.78 -3.54
CA THR A 307 10.77 7.88 -4.06
C THR A 307 11.05 7.53 -5.53
N TYR A 308 10.96 6.24 -5.87
CA TYR A 308 11.01 5.74 -7.26
C TYR A 308 9.80 4.86 -7.55
N GLY A 309 8.78 5.37 -8.24
CA GLY A 309 7.59 4.58 -8.59
C GLY A 309 6.94 3.88 -7.39
N GLY A 310 6.41 2.67 -7.61
CA GLY A 310 5.65 1.92 -6.60
C GLY A 310 4.18 2.33 -6.56
N ASP A 311 3.56 2.22 -5.39
CA ASP A 311 2.14 2.45 -5.14
C ASP A 311 1.79 3.95 -4.98
N LEU A 312 2.30 4.79 -5.87
CA LEU A 312 1.98 6.23 -5.89
C LEU A 312 0.61 6.49 -6.52
N LEU A 313 -0.09 7.50 -6.00
CA LEU A 313 -1.32 8.01 -6.60
C LEU A 313 -1.08 8.62 -7.99
N PHE A 314 0.03 9.35 -8.15
CA PHE A 314 0.43 9.98 -9.40
C PHE A 314 1.82 9.49 -9.78
N GLY A 315 2.00 9.03 -11.02
CA GLY A 315 3.32 8.65 -11.57
C GLY A 315 3.97 7.43 -10.92
N GLY A 316 3.16 6.55 -10.30
CA GLY A 316 3.60 5.27 -9.75
C GLY A 316 3.87 4.20 -10.81
N GLY A 317 3.92 2.95 -10.39
CA GLY A 317 4.14 1.79 -11.26
C GLY A 317 5.47 1.09 -11.07
N TYR A 318 5.82 0.22 -12.02
CA TYR A 318 7.11 -0.46 -12.08
C TYR A 318 8.11 0.40 -12.84
N VAL A 319 9.13 0.91 -12.15
CA VAL A 319 10.14 1.81 -12.70
C VAL A 319 11.54 1.24 -12.51
N ASP A 320 12.51 1.75 -13.26
CA ASP A 320 13.92 1.53 -12.97
C ASP A 320 14.27 2.22 -11.65
N ASP A 321 14.65 1.42 -10.65
CA ASP A 321 15.05 1.90 -9.33
C ASP A 321 16.50 1.53 -8.98
N SER A 322 17.32 1.25 -10.00
CA SER A 322 18.73 0.86 -9.84
C SER A 322 19.52 1.84 -8.97
N ALA A 323 19.26 3.15 -9.16
CA ALA A 323 19.92 4.22 -8.42
C ALA A 323 19.66 4.19 -6.89
N LEU A 324 18.60 3.50 -6.41
CA LEU A 324 18.40 3.34 -4.96
C LEU A 324 19.48 2.50 -4.31
N ALA A 325 19.92 1.42 -4.97
CA ALA A 325 20.89 0.49 -4.41
C ALA A 325 22.30 1.09 -4.28
N ASP A 326 22.59 2.16 -5.03
CA ASP A 326 23.89 2.84 -5.02
C ASP A 326 23.99 3.92 -3.93
N ARG A 327 22.90 4.21 -3.21
CA ARG A 327 22.89 5.25 -2.18
C ARG A 327 23.55 4.77 -0.88
N SER A 328 24.22 5.69 -0.20
CA SER A 328 24.87 5.43 1.09
C SER A 328 23.91 5.29 2.27
N ASP A 329 22.66 5.78 2.15
CA ASP A 329 21.60 5.64 3.15
C ASP A 329 20.71 4.41 2.91
N VAL A 330 21.15 3.48 2.06
CA VAL A 330 20.43 2.28 1.64
C VAL A 330 21.29 1.04 1.84
N LEU A 331 20.70 -0.01 2.42
CA LEU A 331 21.26 -1.37 2.35
C LEU A 331 20.54 -2.13 1.24
N ALA A 332 21.31 -2.73 0.32
CA ALA A 332 20.78 -3.58 -0.74
C ALA A 332 21.36 -4.99 -0.61
N PHE A 333 20.47 -5.99 -0.62
CA PHE A 333 20.83 -7.41 -0.61
C PHE A 333 20.28 -8.07 -1.87
N THR A 334 21.14 -8.75 -2.63
CA THR A 334 20.77 -9.31 -3.95
C THR A 334 21.18 -10.78 -4.03
N THR A 335 20.33 -11.63 -4.58
CA THR A 335 20.71 -13.02 -4.88
C THR A 335 21.72 -13.05 -6.03
N PRO A 336 22.50 -14.13 -6.20
CA PRO A 336 23.03 -14.48 -7.51
C PRO A 336 21.89 -14.60 -8.55
N PRO A 337 22.19 -14.54 -9.86
CA PRO A 337 21.21 -14.88 -10.88
C PRO A 337 20.57 -16.25 -10.60
N LEU A 338 19.25 -16.29 -10.60
CA LEU A 338 18.47 -17.47 -10.28
C LEU A 338 18.73 -18.56 -11.32
N SER A 339 19.01 -19.78 -10.86
CA SER A 339 19.14 -20.94 -11.74
C SER A 339 17.79 -21.45 -12.27
N ARG A 340 16.69 -21.08 -11.60
CA ARG A 340 15.31 -21.51 -11.87
C ARG A 340 14.35 -20.35 -11.69
N SER A 341 13.21 -20.39 -12.36
CA SER A 341 12.20 -19.34 -12.19
C SER A 341 11.49 -19.51 -10.85
N VAL A 342 11.19 -18.41 -10.17
CA VAL A 342 10.49 -18.39 -8.88
C VAL A 342 9.24 -17.52 -9.01
N GLU A 343 8.08 -18.11 -8.76
CA GLU A 343 6.81 -17.40 -8.78
C GLU A 343 6.31 -17.17 -7.35
N ILE A 344 5.98 -15.92 -7.01
CA ILE A 344 5.49 -15.50 -5.69
C ILE A 344 4.07 -14.95 -5.79
N HIS A 345 3.20 -15.37 -4.88
CA HIS A 345 1.81 -14.95 -4.80
C HIS A 345 1.42 -14.71 -3.34
N GLY A 346 1.00 -13.49 -3.02
CA GLY A 346 0.59 -13.11 -1.67
C GLY A 346 1.50 -12.02 -1.12
N ARG A 347 1.81 -12.09 0.17
CA ARG A 347 2.43 -10.98 0.90
C ARG A 347 3.86 -11.30 1.35
N PRO A 348 4.90 -10.79 0.66
CA PRO A 348 6.27 -10.86 1.16
C PRO A 348 6.41 -10.13 2.49
N ARG A 349 7.34 -10.59 3.33
CA ARG A 349 7.69 -9.89 4.57
C ARG A 349 9.18 -9.92 4.82
N ILE A 350 9.68 -8.91 5.52
CA ILE A 350 11.04 -8.88 6.06
C ILE A 350 10.97 -9.07 7.58
N GLU A 351 11.88 -9.87 8.11
CA GLU A 351 12.10 -10.04 9.55
C GLU A 351 13.50 -9.49 9.85
N LEU A 352 13.56 -8.29 10.43
CA LEU A 352 14.81 -7.59 10.76
C LEU A 352 15.11 -7.68 12.25
N LEU A 353 16.35 -7.97 12.60
CA LEU A 353 16.91 -7.67 13.91
C LEU A 353 17.53 -6.28 13.85
N HIS A 354 16.80 -5.29 14.34
CA HIS A 354 17.08 -3.87 14.10
C HIS A 354 17.34 -3.12 15.41
N ARG A 355 18.29 -2.18 15.38
CA ARG A 355 18.46 -1.12 16.37
C ARG A 355 18.79 0.21 15.69
N SER A 356 18.71 1.30 16.43
CA SER A 356 19.16 2.62 15.97
C SER A 356 19.73 3.46 17.11
N ASP A 357 20.54 4.47 16.76
CA ASP A 357 21.16 5.38 17.72
C ASP A 357 20.16 6.33 18.42
N ASN A 358 19.00 6.56 17.79
CA ASN A 358 17.84 7.24 18.34
C ASN A 358 16.54 6.44 18.11
N PRO A 359 15.49 6.61 18.94
CA PRO A 359 14.27 5.81 18.83
C PRO A 359 13.31 6.25 17.72
N HIS A 360 13.45 7.45 17.17
CA HIS A 360 12.50 8.05 16.23
C HIS A 360 12.95 7.80 14.79
N VAL A 361 12.61 6.63 14.26
CA VAL A 361 13.06 6.20 12.94
C VAL A 361 11.94 5.55 12.14
N ASP A 362 12.06 5.61 10.82
CA ASP A 362 11.17 4.92 9.88
C ASP A 362 11.94 3.81 9.16
N LEU A 363 11.24 2.80 8.66
CA LEU A 363 11.82 1.78 7.78
C LEU A 363 11.05 1.72 6.47
N PHE A 364 11.79 1.81 5.38
CA PHE A 364 11.35 1.54 4.02
C PHE A 364 11.96 0.24 3.55
N ILE A 365 11.11 -0.67 3.08
CA ILE A 365 11.50 -1.97 2.55
C ILE A 365 10.92 -2.11 1.15
N ARG A 366 11.77 -2.47 0.19
CA ARG A 366 11.33 -2.71 -1.18
C ARG A 366 11.88 -4.03 -1.71
N LEU A 367 11.01 -4.83 -2.31
CA LEU A 367 11.37 -6.00 -3.10
C LEU A 367 11.47 -5.58 -4.58
N CYS A 368 12.56 -5.96 -5.22
CA CYS A 368 12.85 -5.67 -6.63
C CYS A 368 13.27 -6.94 -7.38
N GLY A 369 13.00 -6.96 -8.69
CA GLY A 369 13.63 -7.89 -9.63
C GLY A 369 14.80 -7.21 -10.34
N VAL A 370 15.90 -7.93 -10.54
CA VAL A 370 17.09 -7.42 -11.23
C VAL A 370 17.30 -8.20 -12.51
N GLU A 371 17.27 -7.50 -13.64
CA GLU A 371 17.55 -8.05 -14.97
C GLU A 371 18.98 -7.68 -15.39
N PHE A 372 19.69 -8.63 -16.01
CA PHE A 372 21.04 -8.40 -16.54
C PHE A 372 20.97 -8.29 -18.06
N LYS A 373 21.07 -7.08 -18.61
CA LYS A 373 21.02 -6.81 -20.06
C LYS A 373 22.34 -6.24 -20.53
N SER A 374 23.01 -6.93 -21.45
CA SER A 374 24.27 -6.50 -22.06
C SER A 374 25.36 -6.10 -21.04
N GLY A 375 25.41 -6.79 -19.89
CA GLY A 375 26.35 -6.50 -18.80
C GLY A 375 25.88 -5.46 -17.78
N THR A 376 24.74 -4.79 -18.01
CA THR A 376 24.15 -3.82 -17.08
C THR A 376 23.03 -4.47 -16.27
N ALA A 377 23.08 -4.32 -14.95
CA ALA A 377 21.99 -4.70 -14.06
C ALA A 377 20.95 -3.58 -13.99
N VAL A 378 19.68 -3.91 -14.27
CA VAL A 378 18.54 -3.00 -14.16
C VAL A 378 17.61 -3.55 -13.09
N SER A 379 17.43 -2.79 -12.02
CA SER A 379 16.51 -3.10 -10.92
C SER A 379 15.15 -2.49 -11.17
N ARG A 380 14.08 -3.23 -10.90
CA ARG A 380 12.69 -2.75 -10.94
C ARG A 380 11.94 -3.14 -9.69
N ASN A 381 11.23 -2.18 -9.11
CA ASN A 381 10.38 -2.41 -7.93
C ASN A 381 9.28 -3.45 -8.22
N ILE A 382 8.84 -4.17 -7.19
CA ILE A 382 7.71 -5.13 -7.27
C ILE A 382 6.66 -4.79 -6.22
N CYS A 383 7.06 -4.74 -4.94
CA CYS A 383 6.18 -4.38 -3.83
C CYS A 383 7.00 -3.76 -2.70
N GLN A 384 6.35 -3.11 -1.74
CA GLN A 384 7.04 -2.36 -0.69
C GLN A 384 6.25 -2.24 0.61
N ALA A 385 6.97 -1.84 1.66
CA ALA A 385 6.42 -1.42 2.95
C ALA A 385 7.11 -0.14 3.41
N TYR A 386 6.35 0.73 4.05
CA TYR A 386 6.88 1.87 4.79
C TYR A 386 6.22 1.90 6.18
N GLN A 387 7.02 2.15 7.21
CA GLN A 387 6.52 2.14 8.59
C GLN A 387 7.38 3.04 9.49
N ARG A 388 6.75 4.03 10.14
CA ARG A 388 7.33 4.74 11.29
C ARG A 388 7.34 3.82 12.50
N LEU A 389 8.51 3.52 13.04
CA LEU A 389 8.62 2.57 14.13
C LEU A 389 8.13 3.19 15.44
N ASP A 390 7.53 2.36 16.29
CA ASP A 390 7.20 2.75 17.65
C ASP A 390 8.50 3.14 18.40
N PRO A 391 8.62 4.36 18.95
CA PRO A 391 9.79 4.77 19.73
C PRO A 391 9.95 3.96 21.03
N GLN A 392 8.89 3.29 21.50
CA GLN A 392 8.90 2.41 22.68
C GLN A 392 9.19 0.94 22.33
N ARG A 393 9.53 0.62 21.07
CA ARG A 393 9.95 -0.75 20.72
C ARG A 393 11.12 -1.19 21.60
N GLY A 394 10.97 -2.34 22.26
CA GLY A 394 11.98 -2.91 23.16
C GLY A 394 11.91 -2.43 24.62
N VAL A 395 10.93 -1.62 25.03
CA VAL A 395 10.75 -1.25 26.44
C VAL A 395 10.33 -2.49 27.26
N GLY A 396 11.25 -2.92 28.12
CA GLY A 396 11.30 -4.20 28.82
C GLY A 396 12.76 -4.65 28.99
N ALA A 397 13.60 -4.27 28.03
CA ALA A 397 15.05 -4.12 28.18
C ALA A 397 15.37 -2.61 28.15
N SER A 398 16.17 -2.13 29.08
CA SER A 398 16.43 -0.71 29.34
C SER A 398 17.20 0.03 28.23
N GLY A 399 16.57 0.38 27.11
CA GLY A 399 17.22 1.21 26.08
C GLY A 399 16.37 1.52 24.86
N GLY A 400 15.67 2.66 24.88
CA GLY A 400 14.92 3.20 23.74
C GLY A 400 15.75 3.24 22.45
N GLY A 401 15.31 2.49 21.44
CA GLY A 401 15.94 2.39 20.11
C GLY A 401 17.28 1.65 20.04
N LYS A 402 18.11 1.73 21.09
CA LYS A 402 19.48 1.21 21.12
C LYS A 402 19.57 -0.32 21.32
N THR A 403 18.51 -0.92 21.83
CA THR A 403 18.40 -2.38 21.97
C THR A 403 18.02 -3.00 20.63
N THR A 404 18.70 -4.08 20.23
CA THR A 404 18.29 -4.87 19.07
C THR A 404 16.94 -5.52 19.33
N VAL A 405 15.96 -5.26 18.46
CA VAL A 405 14.62 -5.83 18.52
C VAL A 405 14.25 -6.48 17.20
N LYS A 406 13.36 -7.49 17.25
CA LYS A 406 12.78 -8.07 16.05
C LYS A 406 11.68 -7.14 15.52
N VAL A 407 11.86 -6.66 14.30
CA VAL A 407 10.87 -5.89 13.54
C VAL A 407 10.41 -6.75 12.37
N VAL A 408 9.09 -6.94 12.25
CA VAL A 408 8.48 -7.66 11.13
C VAL A 408 7.67 -6.67 10.32
N LEU A 409 8.02 -6.49 9.04
CA LEU A 409 7.27 -5.65 8.13
C LEU A 409 6.77 -6.50 6.97
N GLU A 410 5.46 -6.52 6.80
CA GLU A 410 4.81 -7.15 5.66
C GLU A 410 4.61 -6.12 4.56
N LEU A 411 5.14 -6.41 3.37
CA LEU A 411 5.03 -5.59 2.17
C LEU A 411 3.59 -5.61 1.62
N SER A 412 3.31 -4.84 0.58
CA SER A 412 2.09 -5.01 -0.21
C SER A 412 2.03 -6.40 -0.85
N ASP A 413 0.82 -6.92 -1.00
CA ASP A 413 0.58 -8.16 -1.74
C ASP A 413 0.99 -8.00 -3.21
N CYS A 414 1.51 -9.08 -3.83
CA CYS A 414 1.84 -9.12 -5.24
C CYS A 414 1.66 -10.52 -5.85
N ALA A 415 1.60 -10.56 -7.18
CA ALA A 415 1.83 -11.77 -7.99
C ALA A 415 2.94 -11.48 -8.99
N HIS A 416 4.09 -12.14 -8.83
CA HIS A 416 5.28 -11.88 -9.65
C HIS A 416 6.08 -13.15 -9.92
N ARG A 417 6.61 -13.27 -11.14
CA ARG A 417 7.51 -14.34 -11.56
C ARG A 417 8.89 -13.76 -11.85
N PHE A 418 9.85 -14.14 -11.03
CA PHE A 418 11.27 -13.96 -11.31
C PHE A 418 11.71 -15.05 -12.29
N HIS A 419 12.22 -14.69 -13.47
CA HIS A 419 12.72 -15.69 -14.42
C HIS A 419 14.13 -16.16 -14.07
N ALA A 420 14.46 -17.39 -14.46
CA ALA A 420 15.85 -17.85 -14.46
C ALA A 420 16.76 -16.83 -15.17
N GLY A 421 17.95 -16.58 -14.59
CA GLY A 421 18.89 -15.56 -15.03
C GLY A 421 18.64 -14.15 -14.47
N THR A 422 17.48 -13.88 -13.85
CA THR A 422 17.25 -12.64 -13.07
C THR A 422 17.70 -12.81 -11.62
N ALA A 423 17.77 -11.75 -10.83
CA ALA A 423 18.02 -11.83 -9.38
C ALA A 423 16.91 -11.17 -8.57
N ILE A 424 16.78 -11.60 -7.31
CA ILE A 424 15.87 -11.00 -6.32
C ILE A 424 16.69 -10.02 -5.49
N ARG A 425 16.18 -8.78 -5.33
CA ARG A 425 16.79 -7.76 -4.48
C ARG A 425 15.83 -7.28 -3.41
N VAL A 426 16.34 -7.08 -2.21
CA VAL A 426 15.65 -6.31 -1.17
C VAL A 426 16.47 -5.09 -0.78
N VAL A 427 15.79 -3.95 -0.70
CA VAL A 427 16.35 -2.67 -0.22
C VAL A 427 15.76 -2.35 1.16
N VAL A 428 16.62 -1.88 2.07
CA VAL A 428 16.27 -1.37 3.40
C VAL A 428 16.80 0.05 3.53
N ALA A 429 15.92 1.01 3.84
CA ALA A 429 16.25 2.42 4.00
C ALA A 429 15.43 3.08 5.11
N GLY A 430 15.73 4.35 5.42
CA GLY A 430 15.04 5.14 6.45
C GLY A 430 13.97 6.08 5.91
N GLY A 431 13.83 6.22 4.59
CA GLY A 431 12.92 7.17 3.94
C GLY A 431 12.33 6.67 2.62
N ASN A 432 11.28 7.36 2.18
CA ASN A 432 10.67 7.23 0.86
C ASN A 432 9.94 8.54 0.53
N PHE A 433 10.71 9.61 0.30
CA PHE A 433 10.22 10.97 0.10
C PHE A 433 10.21 11.35 -1.40
N PRO A 434 9.15 11.97 -1.94
CA PRO A 434 8.03 12.59 -1.23
C PRO A 434 6.75 11.74 -1.18
N HIS A 435 6.84 10.41 -1.17
CA HIS A 435 5.66 9.58 -0.92
C HIS A 435 5.15 9.75 0.53
N TYR A 436 6.05 9.62 1.52
CA TYR A 436 5.75 9.79 2.93
C TYR A 436 6.56 10.94 3.54
N SER A 437 6.00 11.59 4.57
CA SER A 437 6.70 12.63 5.33
C SER A 437 7.95 12.07 5.99
N VAL A 438 9.06 12.81 5.92
CA VAL A 438 10.31 12.44 6.58
C VAL A 438 10.12 12.26 8.09
N ASN A 439 10.88 11.36 8.70
CA ASN A 439 11.00 11.35 10.16
C ASN A 439 11.97 12.45 10.59
N LEU A 440 11.54 13.34 11.48
CA LEU A 440 12.40 14.41 11.99
C LEU A 440 13.53 13.89 12.89
N GLY A 441 13.48 12.64 13.35
CA GLY A 441 14.51 12.05 14.23
C GLY A 441 14.46 12.54 15.68
N THR A 442 13.50 13.38 16.02
CA THR A 442 13.39 14.07 17.32
C THR A 442 12.14 13.70 18.12
N GLY A 443 11.16 13.06 17.47
CA GLY A 443 9.83 12.82 18.05
C GLY A 443 8.90 14.04 18.00
N GLU A 444 9.35 15.17 17.45
CA GLU A 444 8.49 16.32 17.19
C GLU A 444 7.40 15.97 16.17
N ALA A 445 6.22 16.57 16.33
CA ALA A 445 5.09 16.34 15.42
C ALA A 445 5.38 16.96 14.04
N GLN A 446 5.05 16.25 12.96
CA GLN A 446 5.30 16.71 11.59
C GLN A 446 4.73 18.10 11.28
N ALA A 447 3.57 18.41 11.85
CA ALA A 447 2.87 19.67 11.66
C ALA A 447 3.67 20.88 12.16
N THR A 448 4.33 20.75 13.31
CA THR A 448 4.87 21.87 14.10
C THR A 448 6.36 21.78 14.40
N GLY A 449 6.97 20.61 14.19
CA GLY A 449 8.37 20.37 14.46
C GLY A 449 9.29 21.23 13.60
N THR A 450 10.43 21.59 14.17
CA THR A 450 11.44 22.47 13.56
C THR A 450 12.83 21.86 13.57
N VAL A 451 13.06 20.85 14.42
CA VAL A 451 14.38 20.24 14.60
C VAL A 451 14.45 18.90 13.90
N MET A 452 15.42 18.76 13.02
CA MET A 452 15.72 17.54 12.29
C MET A 452 17.06 16.94 12.74
N ARG A 453 17.09 15.62 12.96
CA ARG A 453 18.30 14.88 13.37
C ARG A 453 18.46 13.59 12.54
N PRO A 454 19.65 13.33 11.98
CA PRO A 454 19.94 12.05 11.34
C PRO A 454 19.83 10.87 12.31
N ALA A 455 19.59 9.69 11.75
CA ALA A 455 19.48 8.43 12.47
C ALA A 455 20.32 7.34 11.83
N THR A 456 21.17 6.67 12.63
CA THR A 456 21.90 5.49 12.17
C THR A 456 21.14 4.24 12.54
N HIS A 457 20.82 3.44 11.52
CA HIS A 457 20.18 2.15 11.63
C HIS A 457 21.24 1.06 11.60
N THR A 458 21.06 0.01 12.40
CA THR A 458 21.89 -1.19 12.35
C THR A 458 20.99 -2.41 12.26
N VAL A 459 21.29 -3.28 11.30
CA VAL A 459 20.62 -4.57 11.07
C VAL A 459 21.60 -5.69 11.39
N VAL A 460 21.20 -6.63 12.22
CA VAL A 460 21.97 -7.85 12.48
C VAL A 460 21.77 -8.82 11.32
N LEU A 461 22.89 -9.23 10.74
CA LEU A 461 22.97 -10.13 9.59
C LEU A 461 23.18 -11.57 10.07
N GLY A 462 23.14 -12.49 9.12
CA GLY A 462 23.34 -13.92 9.37
C GLY A 462 22.09 -14.73 9.08
N GLU A 463 22.27 -16.04 9.04
CA GLU A 463 21.34 -16.95 8.37
C GLU A 463 20.14 -17.32 9.25
N LYS A 464 20.33 -18.24 10.21
CA LYS A 464 19.24 -18.78 11.04
C LYS A 464 18.80 -17.82 12.14
N GLU A 465 19.76 -17.12 12.74
CA GLU A 465 19.54 -16.22 13.88
C GLU A 465 19.57 -14.73 13.47
N GLY A 466 19.75 -14.42 12.17
CA GLY A 466 19.86 -13.07 11.66
C GLY A 466 18.59 -12.57 10.95
N SER A 467 18.73 -11.43 10.28
CA SER A 467 17.65 -10.84 9.49
C SER A 467 17.41 -11.60 8.19
N ARG A 468 16.15 -11.69 7.76
CA ARG A 468 15.74 -12.48 6.57
C ARG A 468 14.55 -11.90 5.83
N LEU A 469 14.53 -12.11 4.52
CA LEU A 469 13.36 -11.93 3.66
C LEU A 469 12.56 -13.24 3.63
N VAL A 470 11.24 -13.16 3.65
CA VAL A 470 10.35 -14.31 3.47
C VAL A 470 9.43 -14.08 2.29
N LEU A 471 9.54 -14.96 1.30
CA LEU A 471 8.79 -14.92 0.05
C LEU A 471 7.65 -15.95 0.06
N PRO A 472 6.42 -15.57 -0.37
CA PRO A 472 5.30 -16.48 -0.50
C PRO A 472 5.36 -17.21 -1.85
N VAL A 473 6.19 -18.25 -1.95
CA VAL A 473 6.45 -18.94 -3.22
C VAL A 473 5.29 -19.87 -3.58
N LEU A 474 4.79 -19.74 -4.81
CA LEU A 474 3.78 -20.62 -5.38
C LEU A 474 4.41 -21.80 -6.12
N THR A 475 5.40 -21.52 -6.98
CA THR A 475 6.14 -22.53 -7.76
C THR A 475 7.61 -22.15 -7.93
N VAL A 476 8.44 -23.17 -8.12
CA VAL A 476 9.83 -23.06 -8.57
C VAL A 476 9.99 -23.98 -9.78
N GLU A 477 10.34 -23.40 -10.93
CA GLU A 477 10.40 -24.09 -12.23
C GLU A 477 11.84 -24.20 -12.74
#